data_AF-A0A9W6JKR9-F1
#
_entry.id   AF-A0A9W6JKR9-F1
#
_cell.length_a   1.000
_cell.length_b   1.000
_cell.length_c   1.000
_cell.angle_alpha   90.00
_cell.angle_beta   90.00
_cell.angle_gamma   90.00
#
_symmetry.space_group_name_H-M   'P 1'
#
loop_
_entity.id
_entity.type
_entity.pdbx_description
1 polymer ?
#
loop_
_entity_poly.entity_id
_entity_poly.type
_entity_poly.pdbx_seq_one_letter_code
_entity_poly.pdbx_strand_id
1 'polypeptide(L)'
;MSGAGRAYLPDMTAILSRLRRLAAPILPERLRAERPVVPVVRLHGAIGVGGGPFRPSITLASAAPLLERAFATPNAKEVALVVNSPGGSPAQSHLIFRRIRQLSAEKEIGVTAFVEDVAASGGYMIACAADEIVADPSSIVGSIGVVSAGFGFDRAIEKLGVERRLHASGANKAILDPFSPEKPEDVERLKEIQREIHEHFIALVKERRGGALGGDPDLFTGAFWTASTGLGLGLVDRIGDLRSTLRERWGEKVDIRPIAARAPLLRRLSGRGEGVGAGVFGAGLADEALAALEARALWSRFGL
;
A
#
# COMPACT_ATOMS: atom_id res chain seq x y z
N MET A 1 50.04 -28.53 -41.45
CA MET A 1 50.06 -27.61 -40.29
C MET A 1 48.66 -26.98 -40.22
N SER A 2 47.92 -26.87 -39.13
CA SER A 2 48.00 -27.32 -37.74
C SER A 2 46.57 -27.17 -37.20
N GLY A 3 46.07 -28.16 -36.47
CA GLY A 3 44.77 -28.07 -35.81
C GLY A 3 44.78 -27.12 -34.62
N ALA A 4 43.59 -26.70 -34.20
CA ALA A 4 43.32 -26.27 -32.83
C ALA A 4 41.85 -26.58 -32.50
N GLY A 5 41.64 -27.72 -31.85
CA GLY A 5 40.35 -28.09 -31.26
C GLY A 5 40.07 -27.25 -30.03
N ARG A 6 38.94 -26.54 -30.04
CA ARG A 6 38.45 -25.76 -28.89
C ARG A 6 37.89 -26.75 -27.86
N ALA A 7 38.54 -26.86 -26.71
CA ALA A 7 38.06 -27.66 -25.59
C ALA A 7 36.74 -27.08 -25.06
N TYR A 8 35.70 -27.91 -25.05
CA TYR A 8 34.39 -27.60 -24.51
C TYR A 8 34.44 -27.73 -22.99
N LEU A 9 34.47 -26.61 -22.26
CA LEU A 9 34.32 -26.61 -20.80
C LEU A 9 32.84 -26.81 -20.47
N PRO A 10 32.45 -27.85 -19.72
CA PRO A 10 31.05 -28.08 -19.41
C PRO A 10 30.54 -27.04 -18.40
N ASP A 11 29.30 -26.58 -18.60
CA ASP A 11 28.60 -25.66 -17.73
C ASP A 11 28.44 -26.26 -16.31
N MET A 12 29.23 -25.73 -15.36
CA MET A 12 29.23 -26.17 -13.96
C MET A 12 27.85 -26.03 -13.30
N THR A 13 27.03 -25.09 -13.75
CA THR A 13 25.67 -24.85 -13.23
C THR A 13 24.72 -25.98 -13.64
N ALA A 14 24.86 -26.47 -14.88
CA ALA A 14 24.15 -27.65 -15.38
C ALA A 14 24.61 -28.94 -14.68
N ILE A 15 25.89 -29.06 -14.35
CA ILE A 15 26.43 -30.20 -13.60
C ILE A 15 25.90 -30.22 -12.16
N LEU A 16 25.96 -29.08 -11.47
CA LEU A 16 25.48 -28.96 -10.09
C LEU A 16 23.97 -29.22 -9.98
N SER A 17 23.18 -28.72 -10.94
CA SER A 17 21.72 -28.99 -10.97
C SER A 17 21.39 -30.45 -11.28
N ARG A 18 22.17 -31.13 -12.14
CA ARG A 18 22.04 -32.58 -12.37
C ARG A 18 22.44 -33.40 -11.14
N LEU A 19 23.54 -33.06 -10.48
CA LEU A 19 23.98 -33.72 -9.25
C LEU A 19 22.96 -33.55 -8.12
N ARG A 20 22.35 -32.37 -7.99
CA ARG A 20 21.28 -32.10 -7.01
C ARG A 20 20.01 -32.90 -7.29
N ARG A 21 19.64 -33.09 -8.58
CA ARG A 21 18.52 -33.96 -9.00
C ARG A 21 18.80 -35.45 -8.78
N LEU A 22 20.04 -35.90 -9.01
CA LEU A 22 20.46 -37.28 -8.79
C LEU A 22 20.60 -37.63 -7.30
N ALA A 23 20.94 -36.66 -6.46
CA ALA A 23 21.00 -36.82 -5.00
C ALA A 23 19.63 -36.63 -4.31
N ALA A 24 18.64 -36.05 -5.01
CA ALA A 24 17.29 -35.83 -4.51
C ALA A 24 16.61 -37.08 -3.91
N PRO A 25 16.81 -38.33 -4.36
CA PRO A 25 16.24 -39.52 -3.73
C PRO A 25 16.97 -39.98 -2.45
N ILE A 26 18.11 -39.37 -2.08
CA ILE A 26 19.00 -39.80 -0.98
C ILE A 26 19.04 -38.79 0.18
N LEU A 27 18.81 -37.49 -0.05
CA LEU A 27 18.76 -36.48 1.03
C LEU A 27 17.54 -36.63 1.98
N PRO A 28 17.57 -36.32 3.28
CA PRO A 28 16.35 -36.29 4.10
C PRO A 28 15.23 -35.42 3.49
N GLU A 29 13.93 -35.75 3.66
CA GLU A 29 12.79 -34.97 3.10
C GLU A 29 12.88 -33.45 3.38
N ARG A 30 13.44 -33.13 4.56
CA ARG A 30 13.81 -31.79 5.08
C ARG A 30 14.77 -31.01 4.16
N LEU A 31 15.55 -31.73 3.35
CA LEU A 31 16.58 -31.24 2.43
C LEU A 31 16.22 -31.53 0.95
N ARG A 32 15.11 -32.24 0.68
CA ARG A 32 14.65 -32.64 -0.67
C ARG A 32 13.67 -31.65 -1.31
N ALA A 33 12.81 -31.00 -0.53
CA ALA A 33 11.78 -30.12 -1.07
C ALA A 33 12.13 -28.65 -0.78
N GLU A 34 12.49 -27.89 -1.83
CA GLU A 34 12.44 -26.43 -1.75
C GLU A 34 10.99 -26.04 -1.49
N ARG A 35 10.69 -25.67 -0.24
CA ARG A 35 9.35 -25.20 0.14
C ARG A 35 9.06 -23.93 -0.67
N PRO A 36 7.89 -23.83 -1.33
CA PRO A 36 7.48 -22.58 -1.97
C PRO A 36 7.55 -21.44 -0.95
N VAL A 37 8.21 -20.34 -1.28
CA VAL A 37 8.33 -19.18 -0.39
C VAL A 37 7.50 -18.05 -0.99
N VAL A 38 6.68 -17.41 -0.15
CA VAL A 38 5.92 -16.21 -0.51
C VAL A 38 6.22 -15.12 0.51
N PRO A 39 7.10 -14.14 0.21
CA PRO A 39 7.28 -12.98 1.06
C PRO A 39 6.01 -12.13 1.13
N VAL A 40 5.65 -11.71 2.34
CA VAL A 40 4.44 -10.92 2.61
C VAL A 40 4.81 -9.53 3.10
N VAL A 41 4.36 -8.49 2.41
CA VAL A 41 4.51 -7.09 2.84
C VAL A 41 3.16 -6.56 3.31
N ARG A 42 3.09 -6.05 4.54
CA ARG A 42 1.88 -5.44 5.09
C ARG A 42 1.90 -3.92 4.90
N LEU A 43 0.88 -3.38 4.26
CA LEU A 43 0.64 -1.96 4.03
C LEU A 43 -0.66 -1.60 4.76
N HIS A 44 -0.51 -1.20 6.02
CA HIS A 44 -1.62 -0.95 6.94
C HIS A 44 -1.66 0.52 7.39
N GLY A 45 -2.83 1.15 7.31
CA GLY A 45 -3.08 2.52 7.78
C GLY A 45 -3.29 3.54 6.66
N ALA A 46 -3.36 4.82 7.05
CA ALA A 46 -3.49 5.94 6.11
C ALA A 46 -2.19 6.15 5.33
N ILE A 47 -2.32 6.67 4.11
CA ILE A 47 -1.20 6.88 3.19
C ILE A 47 -0.76 8.35 3.20
N GLY A 48 0.51 8.61 3.46
CA GLY A 48 1.16 9.92 3.36
C GLY A 48 0.81 10.95 4.43
N VAL A 49 -0.39 10.88 5.01
CA VAL A 49 -0.90 11.87 5.99
C VAL A 49 -1.21 11.15 7.31
N GLY A 50 -0.94 11.83 8.42
CA GLY A 50 -1.06 11.27 9.75
C GLY A 50 0.06 10.27 10.06
N GLY A 51 0.28 9.98 11.33
CA GLY A 51 1.23 8.95 11.74
C GLY A 51 2.09 9.41 12.92
N GLY A 52 2.14 8.57 13.95
CA GLY A 52 2.95 8.81 15.14
C GLY A 52 4.20 7.94 15.15
N PRO A 53 5.15 8.19 16.08
CA PRO A 53 6.32 7.33 16.29
C PRO A 53 5.96 5.84 16.47
N PHE A 54 4.76 5.56 16.97
CA PHE A 54 4.24 4.22 17.24
C PHE A 54 3.29 3.68 16.16
N ARG A 55 2.79 4.55 15.27
CA ARG A 55 1.86 4.20 14.18
C ARG A 55 2.23 4.98 12.92
N PRO A 56 3.32 4.62 12.23
CA PRO A 56 3.75 5.34 11.04
C PRO A 56 2.73 5.17 9.91
N SER A 57 2.46 6.24 9.16
CA SER A 57 1.72 6.14 7.90
C SER A 57 2.46 5.34 6.85
N ILE A 58 1.69 4.85 5.88
CA ILE A 58 2.24 4.28 4.66
C ILE A 58 2.82 5.41 3.81
N THR A 59 4.11 5.35 3.52
CA THR A 59 4.79 6.27 2.58
C THR A 59 5.70 5.44 1.68
N LEU A 60 6.17 6.01 0.57
CA LEU A 60 7.18 5.34 -0.24
C LEU A 60 8.44 5.05 0.60
N ALA A 61 8.84 5.96 1.49
CA ALA A 61 10.02 5.80 2.35
C ALA A 61 9.89 4.62 3.31
N SER A 62 8.69 4.37 3.87
CA SER A 62 8.45 3.21 4.74
C SER A 62 8.22 1.91 3.97
N ALA A 63 7.58 1.98 2.80
CA ALA A 63 7.23 0.80 2.00
C ALA A 63 8.40 0.26 1.16
N ALA A 64 9.20 1.13 0.53
CA ALA A 64 10.23 0.71 -0.43
C ALA A 64 11.25 -0.28 0.14
N PRO A 65 11.81 -0.10 1.36
CA PRO A 65 12.75 -1.08 1.93
C PRO A 65 12.12 -2.44 2.20
N LEU A 66 10.81 -2.49 2.48
CA LEU A 66 10.08 -3.75 2.68
C LEU A 66 9.83 -4.45 1.35
N LEU A 67 9.41 -3.69 0.33
CA LEU A 67 9.20 -4.19 -1.02
C LEU A 67 10.51 -4.74 -1.60
N GLU A 68 11.60 -3.98 -1.53
CA GLU A 68 12.92 -4.43 -2.01
C GLU A 68 13.35 -5.75 -1.37
N ARG A 69 13.13 -5.90 -0.06
CA ARG A 69 13.44 -7.15 0.63
C ARG A 69 12.52 -8.31 0.24
N ALA A 70 11.24 -8.03 0.00
CA ALA A 70 10.31 -9.04 -0.49
C ALA A 70 10.75 -9.55 -1.87
N PHE A 71 10.99 -8.64 -2.81
CA PHE A 71 11.44 -8.96 -4.16
C PHE A 71 12.87 -9.52 -4.23
N ALA A 72 13.70 -9.32 -3.21
CA ALA A 72 15.01 -9.96 -3.08
C ALA A 72 14.95 -11.36 -2.42
N THR A 73 13.76 -11.87 -2.08
CA THR A 73 13.62 -13.19 -1.44
C THR A 73 13.98 -14.30 -2.44
N PRO A 74 14.98 -15.15 -2.14
CA PRO A 74 15.39 -16.22 -3.05
C PRO A 74 14.26 -17.21 -3.29
N ASN A 75 14.09 -17.63 -4.55
CA ASN A 75 13.10 -18.61 -4.99
C ASN A 75 11.65 -18.25 -4.59
N ALA A 76 11.35 -16.96 -4.43
CA ALA A 76 9.99 -16.49 -4.18
C ALA A 76 9.06 -16.89 -5.34
N LYS A 77 7.88 -17.44 -5.03
CA LYS A 77 6.88 -17.79 -6.04
C LYS A 77 6.09 -16.57 -6.52
N GLU A 78 5.76 -15.70 -5.59
CA GLU A 78 5.11 -14.40 -5.80
C GLU A 78 5.40 -13.51 -4.60
N VAL A 79 5.14 -12.21 -4.72
CA VAL A 79 5.09 -11.30 -3.57
C VAL A 79 3.63 -11.09 -3.18
N ALA A 80 3.31 -11.35 -1.93
CA ALA A 80 1.99 -11.05 -1.38
C ALA A 80 1.99 -9.66 -0.73
N LEU A 81 1.06 -8.80 -1.13
CA LEU A 81 0.80 -7.51 -0.49
C LEU A 81 -0.45 -7.63 0.34
N VAL A 82 -0.37 -7.35 1.64
CA VAL A 82 -1.57 -7.20 2.48
C VAL A 82 -1.90 -5.72 2.54
N VAL A 83 -3.05 -5.33 2.00
CA VAL A 83 -3.51 -3.94 1.95
C VAL A 83 -4.67 -3.78 2.93
N ASN A 84 -4.49 -2.88 3.89
CA ASN A 84 -5.54 -2.47 4.81
C ASN A 84 -5.46 -0.94 5.02
N SER A 85 -6.10 -0.19 4.14
CA SER A 85 -5.95 1.26 4.05
C SER A 85 -7.24 1.96 3.58
N PRO A 86 -7.69 3.01 4.29
CA PRO A 86 -8.76 3.88 3.84
C PRO A 86 -8.34 4.84 2.71
N GLY A 87 -7.05 4.82 2.33
CA GLY A 87 -6.47 5.74 1.36
C GLY A 87 -5.62 6.84 1.99
N GLY A 88 -5.50 7.97 1.30
CA GLY A 88 -4.69 9.11 1.71
C GLY A 88 -4.11 9.86 0.52
N SER A 89 -2.83 10.25 0.63
CA SER A 89 -2.14 11.05 -0.37
C SER A 89 -2.13 10.36 -1.76
N PRO A 90 -2.65 11.01 -2.82
CA PRO A 90 -2.63 10.44 -4.17
C PRO A 90 -1.19 10.26 -4.68
N ALA A 91 -0.30 11.22 -4.37
CA ALA A 91 1.11 11.15 -4.78
C ALA A 91 1.85 9.96 -4.13
N GLN A 92 1.71 9.78 -2.81
CA GLN A 92 2.36 8.65 -2.13
C GLN A 92 1.80 7.30 -2.60
N SER A 93 0.48 7.21 -2.82
CA SER A 93 -0.17 6.01 -3.34
C SER A 93 0.38 5.64 -4.72
N HIS A 94 0.50 6.62 -5.62
CA HIS A 94 1.04 6.41 -6.96
C HIS A 94 2.54 6.06 -6.96
N LEU A 95 3.34 6.69 -6.09
CA LEU A 95 4.76 6.36 -5.93
C LEU A 95 4.96 4.90 -5.48
N ILE A 96 4.16 4.43 -4.53
CA ILE A 96 4.20 3.04 -4.05
C ILE A 96 3.75 2.08 -5.15
N PHE A 97 2.65 2.39 -5.83
CA PHE A 97 2.16 1.64 -7.00
C PHE A 97 3.29 1.45 -8.03
N ARG A 98 3.94 2.55 -8.44
CA ARG A 98 5.05 2.51 -9.41
C ARG A 98 6.22 1.67 -8.90
N ARG A 99 6.57 1.77 -7.62
CA ARG A 99 7.67 1.00 -7.04
C ARG A 99 7.38 -0.50 -7.06
N ILE A 100 6.15 -0.91 -6.75
CA ILE A 100 5.72 -2.32 -6.85
C ILE A 100 5.83 -2.81 -8.30
N ARG A 101 5.28 -2.06 -9.27
CA ARG A 101 5.34 -2.44 -10.69
C ARG A 101 6.77 -2.51 -11.22
N GLN A 102 7.61 -1.55 -10.85
CA GLN A 102 9.03 -1.54 -11.21
C GLN A 102 9.73 -2.80 -10.69
N LEU A 103 9.57 -3.13 -9.40
CA LEU A 103 10.22 -4.30 -8.81
C LEU A 103 9.69 -5.61 -9.39
N SER A 104 8.39 -5.70 -9.66
CA SER A 104 7.78 -6.86 -10.32
C SER A 104 8.36 -7.08 -11.72
N ALA A 105 8.48 -6.02 -12.51
CA ALA A 105 9.10 -6.09 -13.84
C ALA A 105 10.61 -6.41 -13.79
N GLU A 106 11.36 -5.77 -12.89
CA GLU A 106 12.82 -5.98 -12.75
C GLU A 106 13.18 -7.39 -12.27
N LYS A 107 12.31 -8.03 -11.49
CA LYS A 107 12.56 -9.34 -10.90
C LYS A 107 11.78 -10.47 -11.56
N GLU A 108 10.85 -10.14 -12.45
CA GLU A 108 9.94 -11.09 -13.08
C GLU A 108 9.16 -11.92 -12.04
N ILE A 109 8.76 -11.29 -10.93
CA ILE A 109 7.99 -11.90 -9.85
C ILE A 109 6.58 -11.32 -9.84
N GLY A 110 5.57 -12.18 -9.92
CA GLY A 110 4.17 -11.81 -9.84
C GLY A 110 3.78 -11.28 -8.46
N VAL A 111 2.71 -10.49 -8.41
CA VAL A 111 2.22 -9.85 -7.20
C VAL A 111 0.75 -10.16 -6.99
N THR A 112 0.38 -10.63 -5.80
CA THR A 112 -1.03 -10.75 -5.38
C THR A 112 -1.29 -9.81 -4.21
N ALA A 113 -2.32 -8.97 -4.34
CA ALA A 113 -2.83 -8.16 -3.26
C ALA A 113 -3.92 -8.93 -2.50
N PHE A 114 -3.85 -8.89 -1.18
CA PHE A 114 -4.83 -9.41 -0.24
C PHE A 114 -5.41 -8.23 0.52
N VAL A 115 -6.69 -7.95 0.32
CA VAL A 115 -7.39 -6.90 1.06
C VAL A 115 -7.88 -7.49 2.39
N GLU A 116 -7.52 -6.85 3.50
CA GLU A 116 -8.10 -7.17 4.82
C GLU A 116 -9.43 -6.41 4.97
N ASP A 117 -9.51 -5.40 5.84
CA ASP A 117 -10.78 -4.70 6.06
C ASP A 117 -11.10 -3.75 4.90
N VAL A 118 -10.13 -2.94 4.46
CA VAL A 118 -10.36 -1.89 3.46
C VAL A 118 -9.20 -1.77 2.47
N ALA A 119 -9.49 -1.64 1.19
CA ALA A 119 -8.61 -1.08 0.18
C ALA A 119 -9.40 -0.04 -0.61
N ALA A 120 -9.48 1.18 -0.08
CA ALA A 120 -10.26 2.28 -0.65
C ALA A 120 -9.34 3.43 -1.10
N SER A 121 -9.74 4.17 -2.14
CA SER A 121 -9.05 5.34 -2.65
C SER A 121 -7.56 5.03 -2.92
N GLY A 122 -6.62 5.74 -2.29
CA GLY A 122 -5.18 5.45 -2.41
C GLY A 122 -4.79 4.00 -2.06
N GLY A 123 -5.52 3.34 -1.15
CA GLY A 123 -5.32 1.92 -0.84
C GLY A 123 -5.68 1.02 -2.01
N TYR A 124 -6.79 1.32 -2.69
CA TYR A 124 -7.20 0.64 -3.91
C TYR A 124 -6.20 0.88 -5.05
N MET A 125 -5.67 2.10 -5.17
CA MET A 125 -4.60 2.42 -6.14
C MET A 125 -3.36 1.52 -5.93
N ILE A 126 -2.95 1.29 -4.68
CA ILE A 126 -1.85 0.38 -4.36
C ILE A 126 -2.22 -1.07 -4.69
N ALA A 127 -3.44 -1.52 -4.37
CA ALA A 127 -3.91 -2.87 -4.70
C ALA A 127 -3.88 -3.14 -6.21
N CYS A 128 -4.24 -2.15 -7.05
CA CYS A 128 -4.13 -2.24 -8.51
C CYS A 128 -2.70 -2.45 -9.04
N ALA A 129 -1.66 -2.29 -8.21
CA ALA A 129 -0.29 -2.64 -8.59
C ALA A 129 -0.09 -4.16 -8.70
N ALA A 130 -0.93 -4.95 -8.04
CA ALA A 130 -0.90 -6.40 -8.14
C ALA A 130 -1.38 -6.89 -9.51
N ASP A 131 -1.04 -8.13 -9.83
CA ASP A 131 -1.56 -8.87 -10.99
C ASP A 131 -2.90 -9.52 -10.65
N GLU A 132 -3.19 -9.70 -9.36
CA GLU A 132 -4.44 -10.24 -8.83
C GLU A 132 -4.77 -9.59 -7.48
N ILE A 133 -6.05 -9.31 -7.25
CA ILE A 133 -6.60 -8.79 -5.99
C ILE A 133 -7.57 -9.82 -5.41
N VAL A 134 -7.25 -10.30 -4.22
CA VAL A 134 -8.03 -11.24 -3.42
C VAL A 134 -8.56 -10.51 -2.19
N ALA A 135 -9.82 -10.72 -1.81
CA ALA A 135 -10.43 -10.02 -0.69
C ALA A 135 -11.47 -10.90 0.05
N ASP A 136 -11.67 -10.65 1.34
CA ASP A 136 -12.77 -11.26 2.10
C ASP A 136 -14.11 -10.75 1.55
N PRO A 137 -15.20 -11.57 1.54
CA PRO A 137 -16.52 -11.12 1.08
C PRO A 137 -16.96 -9.74 1.60
N SER A 138 -16.55 -9.41 2.83
CA SER A 138 -16.93 -8.21 3.58
C SER A 138 -15.91 -7.07 3.47
N SER A 139 -14.74 -7.31 2.89
CA SER A 139 -13.73 -6.26 2.64
C SER A 139 -14.33 -5.11 1.82
N ILE A 140 -13.97 -3.88 2.13
CA ILE A 140 -14.40 -2.70 1.36
C ILE A 140 -13.35 -2.35 0.30
N VAL A 141 -13.80 -2.20 -0.95
CA VAL A 141 -12.94 -1.85 -2.10
C VAL A 141 -13.52 -0.70 -2.92
N GLY A 142 -12.69 -0.10 -3.76
CA GLY A 142 -13.07 1.01 -4.64
C GLY A 142 -12.78 2.37 -4.02
N SER A 143 -13.79 3.23 -3.92
CA SER A 143 -13.63 4.66 -3.61
C SER A 143 -12.67 5.36 -4.58
N ILE A 144 -12.87 5.10 -5.87
CA ILE A 144 -12.06 5.69 -6.94
C ILE A 144 -12.54 7.12 -7.17
N GLY A 145 -11.85 8.06 -6.52
CA GLY A 145 -12.20 9.47 -6.53
C GLY A 145 -11.21 10.29 -5.71
N VAL A 146 -11.38 11.61 -5.78
CA VAL A 146 -10.51 12.59 -5.09
C VAL A 146 -11.40 13.54 -4.31
N VAL A 147 -11.04 13.78 -3.05
CA VAL A 147 -11.77 14.71 -2.18
C VAL A 147 -10.78 15.63 -1.46
N SER A 148 -11.19 16.87 -1.26
CA SER A 148 -10.63 17.79 -0.28
C SER A 148 -11.76 18.19 0.66
N ALA A 149 -11.50 18.19 1.97
CA ALA A 149 -12.48 18.51 2.98
C ALA A 149 -11.86 19.43 4.04
N GLY A 150 -12.67 20.34 4.57
CA GLY A 150 -12.29 21.30 5.59
C GLY A 150 -13.53 22.00 6.13
N PHE A 151 -13.33 22.91 7.09
CA PHE A 151 -14.39 23.69 7.69
C PHE A 151 -14.21 25.18 7.38
N GLY A 152 -15.32 25.87 7.16
CA GLY A 152 -15.38 27.33 7.18
C GLY A 152 -15.73 27.83 8.59
N PHE A 153 -14.91 28.72 9.12
CA PHE A 153 -15.00 29.32 10.46
C PHE A 153 -15.12 30.85 10.42
N ASP A 154 -15.22 31.46 9.24
CA ASP A 154 -15.42 32.92 9.04
C ASP A 154 -16.57 33.47 9.92
N ARG A 155 -17.73 32.82 9.90
CA ARG A 155 -18.88 33.21 10.73
C ARG A 155 -18.70 32.90 12.21
N ALA A 156 -17.87 31.91 12.54
CA ALA A 156 -17.61 31.55 13.93
C ALA A 156 -16.73 32.62 14.59
N ILE A 157 -15.68 33.06 13.91
CA ILE A 157 -14.78 34.10 14.42
C ILE A 157 -15.48 35.46 14.50
N GLU A 158 -16.36 35.78 13.56
CA GLU A 158 -17.18 36.99 13.59
C GLU A 158 -18.05 37.05 14.86
N LYS A 159 -18.75 35.96 15.18
CA LYS A 159 -19.57 35.86 16.40
C LYS A 159 -18.78 35.96 17.70
N LEU A 160 -17.52 35.53 17.67
CA LEU A 160 -16.61 35.59 18.82
C LEU A 160 -15.91 36.96 18.93
N GLY A 161 -16.15 37.89 18.01
CA GLY A 161 -15.47 39.19 17.97
C GLY A 161 -13.99 39.09 17.62
N VAL A 162 -13.57 38.01 16.95
CA VAL A 162 -12.18 37.78 16.55
C VAL A 162 -11.96 38.37 15.16
N GLU A 163 -11.06 39.34 15.08
CA GLU A 163 -10.68 39.98 13.81
C GLU A 163 -9.61 39.17 13.08
N ARG A 164 -9.90 38.78 11.83
CA ARG A 164 -8.92 38.12 10.97
C ARG A 164 -8.03 39.14 10.25
N ARG A 165 -6.72 39.09 10.49
CA ARG A 165 -5.72 39.93 9.80
C ARG A 165 -4.81 39.07 8.93
N LEU A 166 -5.04 39.08 7.62
CA LEU A 166 -4.21 38.35 6.65
C LEU A 166 -3.43 39.33 5.77
N HIS A 167 -2.10 39.17 5.74
CA HIS A 167 -1.21 39.87 4.81
C HIS A 167 -0.47 38.83 3.98
N ALA A 168 -0.60 38.88 2.66
CA ALA A 168 -0.03 37.85 1.78
C ALA A 168 0.64 38.44 0.54
N SER A 169 1.83 37.91 0.21
CA SER A 169 2.53 38.21 -1.05
C SER A 169 2.10 37.20 -2.12
N GLY A 170 1.12 37.58 -2.94
CA GLY A 170 0.62 36.78 -4.07
C GLY A 170 -0.89 36.56 -4.02
N ALA A 171 -1.54 36.72 -5.17
CA ALA A 171 -3.01 36.75 -5.27
C ALA A 171 -3.71 35.48 -4.73
N ASN A 172 -3.06 34.32 -4.84
CA ASN A 172 -3.65 33.01 -4.52
C ASN A 172 -3.15 32.42 -3.20
N LYS A 173 -2.43 33.19 -2.37
CA LYS A 173 -1.85 32.70 -1.10
C LYS A 173 -2.86 32.60 0.05
N ALA A 174 -4.11 33.00 -0.19
CA ALA A 174 -5.23 32.90 0.75
C ALA A 174 -6.23 31.78 0.39
N ILE A 175 -5.97 31.01 -0.69
CA ILE A 175 -6.82 29.89 -1.11
C ILE A 175 -6.90 28.87 0.03
N LEU A 176 -8.10 28.33 0.27
CA LEU A 176 -8.40 27.38 1.35
C LEU A 176 -8.19 27.92 2.77
N ASP A 177 -8.15 29.24 2.95
CA ASP A 177 -8.18 29.81 4.29
C ASP A 177 -9.53 29.55 4.96
N PRO A 178 -9.57 28.83 6.10
CA PRO A 178 -10.83 28.45 6.73
C PRO A 178 -11.53 29.63 7.42
N PHE A 179 -10.87 30.77 7.58
CA PHE A 179 -11.41 31.93 8.29
C PHE A 179 -11.91 33.03 7.34
N SER A 180 -11.94 32.76 6.04
CA SER A 180 -12.45 33.66 5.00
C SER A 180 -13.64 33.01 4.30
N PRO A 181 -14.57 33.82 3.77
CA PRO A 181 -15.53 33.33 2.80
C PRO A 181 -14.83 32.71 1.59
N GLU A 182 -15.35 31.59 1.08
CA GLU A 182 -14.87 30.99 -0.16
C GLU A 182 -15.12 31.89 -1.36
N LYS A 183 -14.15 31.92 -2.28
CA LYS A 183 -14.30 32.58 -3.58
C LYS A 183 -14.65 31.54 -4.64
N PRO A 184 -15.65 31.80 -5.52
CA PRO A 184 -15.99 30.87 -6.59
C PRO A 184 -14.80 30.48 -7.47
N GLU A 185 -13.90 31.42 -7.75
CA GLU A 185 -12.72 31.18 -8.58
C GLU A 185 -11.71 30.22 -7.91
N ASP A 186 -11.56 30.32 -6.60
CA ASP A 186 -10.68 29.45 -5.81
C ASP A 186 -11.25 28.02 -5.72
N VAL A 187 -12.58 27.91 -5.60
CA VAL A 187 -13.30 26.62 -5.62
C VAL A 187 -13.17 25.94 -6.98
N GLU A 188 -13.36 26.67 -8.08
CA GLU A 188 -13.22 26.10 -9.42
C GLU A 188 -11.77 25.68 -9.70
N ARG A 189 -10.78 26.45 -9.23
CA ARG A 189 -9.37 26.05 -9.29
C ARG A 189 -9.10 24.75 -8.53
N LEU A 190 -9.68 24.59 -7.34
CA LEU A 190 -9.54 23.35 -6.56
C LEU A 190 -10.18 22.16 -7.28
N LYS A 191 -11.38 22.33 -7.84
CA LYS A 191 -12.06 21.30 -8.62
C LYS A 191 -11.28 20.90 -9.86
N GLU A 192 -10.62 21.84 -10.53
CA GLU A 192 -9.74 21.55 -11.68
C GLU A 192 -8.58 20.64 -11.29
N ILE A 193 -7.90 20.95 -10.19
CA ILE A 193 -6.84 20.09 -9.64
C ILE A 193 -7.39 18.70 -9.27
N GLN A 194 -8.57 18.63 -8.66
CA GLN A 194 -9.21 17.35 -8.33
C GLN A 194 -9.57 16.52 -9.57
N ARG A 195 -10.08 17.17 -10.64
CA ARG A 195 -10.37 16.49 -11.92
C ARG A 195 -9.11 15.91 -12.52
N GLU A 196 -8.01 16.66 -12.57
CA GLU A 196 -6.73 16.17 -13.11
C GLU A 196 -6.21 14.94 -12.33
N ILE A 197 -6.23 15.01 -11.00
CA ILE A 197 -5.81 13.87 -10.16
C ILE A 197 -6.74 12.66 -10.37
N HIS A 198 -8.04 12.91 -10.50
CA HIS A 198 -9.02 11.85 -10.70
C HIS A 198 -8.87 11.18 -12.07
N GLU A 199 -8.62 11.94 -13.14
CA GLU A 199 -8.34 11.44 -14.48
C GLU A 199 -7.12 10.51 -14.47
N HIS A 200 -6.03 10.89 -13.79
CA HIS A 200 -4.86 10.03 -13.60
C HIS A 200 -5.21 8.73 -12.87
N PHE A 201 -6.08 8.80 -11.85
CA PHE A 201 -6.49 7.61 -11.12
C PHE A 201 -7.37 6.68 -11.98
N ILE A 202 -8.32 7.23 -12.73
CA ILE A 202 -9.14 6.47 -13.69
C ILE A 202 -8.25 5.77 -14.71
N ALA A 203 -7.29 6.51 -15.30
CA ALA A 203 -6.37 5.97 -16.29
C ALA A 203 -5.58 4.78 -15.73
N LEU A 204 -5.04 4.90 -14.52
CA LEU A 204 -4.30 3.84 -13.83
C LEU A 204 -5.18 2.60 -13.60
N VAL A 205 -6.41 2.79 -13.11
CA VAL A 205 -7.33 1.66 -12.86
C VAL A 205 -7.71 0.97 -14.17
N LYS A 206 -8.00 1.73 -15.22
CA LYS A 206 -8.29 1.18 -16.56
C LYS A 206 -7.09 0.46 -17.17
N GLU A 207 -5.88 0.97 -17.00
CA GLU A 207 -4.65 0.31 -17.46
C GLU A 207 -4.48 -1.06 -16.80
N ARG A 208 -4.74 -1.14 -15.50
CA ARG A 208 -4.48 -2.35 -14.70
C ARG A 208 -5.61 -3.36 -14.73
N ARG A 209 -6.85 -2.89 -14.82
CA ARG A 209 -8.05 -3.73 -14.66
C ARG A 209 -9.04 -3.61 -15.81
N GLY A 210 -8.74 -2.85 -16.87
CA GLY A 210 -9.71 -2.53 -17.93
C GLY A 210 -10.35 -3.73 -18.62
N GLY A 211 -9.66 -4.88 -18.69
CA GLY A 211 -10.24 -6.13 -19.22
C GLY A 211 -11.21 -6.84 -18.25
N ALA A 212 -11.17 -6.50 -16.97
CA ALA A 212 -12.01 -7.08 -15.91
C ALA A 212 -13.15 -6.14 -15.49
N LEU A 213 -12.97 -4.82 -15.60
CA LEU A 213 -13.96 -3.84 -15.16
C LEU A 213 -15.29 -3.98 -15.90
N GLY A 214 -16.37 -3.96 -15.14
CA GLY A 214 -17.73 -3.84 -15.68
C GLY A 214 -18.03 -2.45 -16.26
N GLY A 215 -19.19 -2.32 -16.90
CA GLY A 215 -19.67 -1.05 -17.45
C GLY A 215 -20.47 -0.18 -16.47
N ASP A 216 -20.28 -0.37 -15.16
CA ASP A 216 -21.05 0.35 -14.14
C ASP A 216 -20.64 1.85 -14.11
N PRO A 217 -21.60 2.78 -14.25
CA PRO A 217 -21.31 4.21 -14.30
C PRO A 217 -20.75 4.77 -12.98
N ASP A 218 -20.97 4.08 -11.87
CA ASP A 218 -20.56 4.55 -10.54
C ASP A 218 -19.11 4.17 -10.19
N LEU A 219 -18.43 3.35 -11.01
CA LEU A 219 -17.05 2.90 -10.77
C LEU A 219 -16.08 4.04 -10.44
N PHE A 220 -16.25 5.19 -11.08
CA PHE A 220 -15.37 6.34 -10.98
C PHE A 220 -16.04 7.55 -10.32
N THR A 221 -17.05 7.35 -9.48
CA THR A 221 -17.72 8.45 -8.77
C THR A 221 -17.20 8.65 -7.35
N GLY A 222 -16.32 7.75 -6.88
CA GLY A 222 -15.88 7.68 -5.48
C GLY A 222 -16.72 6.75 -4.60
N ALA A 223 -17.71 6.06 -5.18
CA ALA A 223 -18.45 4.99 -4.51
C ALA A 223 -17.54 3.82 -4.10
N PHE A 224 -17.97 3.06 -3.10
CA PHE A 224 -17.24 1.89 -2.58
C PHE A 224 -18.20 0.72 -2.37
N TRP A 225 -17.65 -0.48 -2.40
CA TRP A 225 -18.42 -1.72 -2.40
C TRP A 225 -17.78 -2.75 -1.50
N THR A 226 -18.56 -3.74 -1.06
CA THR A 226 -17.99 -4.97 -0.52
C THR A 226 -17.25 -5.72 -1.63
N ALA A 227 -16.28 -6.57 -1.30
CA ALA A 227 -15.57 -7.37 -2.30
C ALA A 227 -16.51 -8.31 -3.05
N SER A 228 -17.58 -8.78 -2.41
CA SER A 228 -18.61 -9.60 -3.06
C SER A 228 -19.23 -8.89 -4.26
N THR A 229 -19.62 -7.62 -4.08
CA THR A 229 -20.11 -6.78 -5.19
C THR A 229 -18.95 -6.38 -6.11
N GLY A 230 -17.79 -6.06 -5.54
CA GLY A 230 -16.57 -5.71 -6.27
C GLY A 230 -16.11 -6.78 -7.24
N LEU A 231 -16.35 -8.07 -6.96
CA LEU A 231 -16.04 -9.16 -7.88
C LEU A 231 -16.86 -9.05 -9.16
N GLY A 232 -18.17 -8.80 -9.04
CA GLY A 232 -19.06 -8.60 -10.19
C GLY A 232 -18.74 -7.33 -11.00
N LEU A 233 -18.16 -6.32 -10.34
CA LEU A 233 -17.72 -5.08 -10.96
C LEU A 233 -16.30 -5.15 -11.55
N GLY A 234 -15.57 -6.24 -11.30
CA GLY A 234 -14.17 -6.38 -11.69
C GLY A 234 -13.19 -5.57 -10.85
N LEU A 235 -13.57 -5.14 -9.65
CA LEU A 235 -12.71 -4.44 -8.69
C LEU A 235 -11.78 -5.39 -7.90
N VAL A 236 -12.21 -6.65 -7.75
CA VAL A 236 -11.38 -7.74 -7.23
C VAL A 236 -11.45 -8.92 -8.18
N ASP A 237 -10.46 -9.79 -8.12
CA ASP A 237 -10.37 -10.96 -9.00
C ASP A 237 -10.90 -12.22 -8.30
N ARG A 238 -10.84 -12.25 -6.97
CA ARG A 238 -11.21 -13.43 -6.18
C ARG A 238 -11.68 -13.08 -4.77
N ILE A 239 -12.61 -13.90 -4.27
CA ILE A 239 -12.98 -13.93 -2.87
C ILE A 239 -12.13 -14.97 -2.12
N GLY A 240 -11.51 -14.56 -1.01
CA GLY A 240 -10.70 -15.43 -0.17
C GLY A 240 -9.80 -14.68 0.80
N ASP A 241 -8.96 -15.41 1.53
CA ASP A 241 -7.97 -14.85 2.44
C ASP A 241 -6.55 -15.26 2.04
N LEU A 242 -5.55 -14.57 2.61
CA LEU A 242 -4.14 -14.80 2.31
C LEU A 242 -3.68 -16.23 2.58
N ARG A 243 -4.11 -16.83 3.69
CA ARG A 243 -3.58 -18.14 4.10
C ARG A 243 -4.20 -19.26 3.28
N SER A 244 -5.52 -19.26 3.11
CA SER A 244 -6.20 -20.29 2.30
C SER A 244 -5.76 -20.22 0.84
N THR A 245 -5.74 -19.01 0.25
CA THR A 245 -5.36 -18.80 -1.16
C THR A 245 -3.94 -19.26 -1.46
N LEU A 246 -2.96 -18.89 -0.61
CA LEU A 246 -1.58 -19.29 -0.83
C LEU A 246 -1.35 -20.79 -0.66
N ARG A 247 -2.08 -21.43 0.27
CA ARG A 247 -2.00 -22.89 0.47
C ARG A 247 -2.63 -23.67 -0.66
N GLU A 248 -3.74 -23.20 -1.20
CA GLU A 248 -4.37 -23.78 -2.37
C GLU A 248 -3.44 -23.68 -3.59
N ARG A 249 -2.83 -22.50 -3.80
CA ARG A 249 -1.96 -22.24 -4.96
C ARG A 249 -0.62 -22.95 -4.89
N TRP A 250 0.03 -22.97 -3.72
CA TRP A 250 1.42 -23.44 -3.57
C TRP A 250 1.57 -24.64 -2.64
N GLY A 251 0.47 -25.20 -2.15
CA GLY A 251 0.44 -26.36 -1.26
C GLY A 251 0.53 -26.00 0.23
N GLU A 252 0.11 -26.94 1.08
CA GLU A 252 0.01 -26.77 2.54
C GLU A 252 1.32 -26.38 3.24
N LYS A 253 2.47 -26.69 2.62
CA LYS A 253 3.81 -26.45 3.17
C LYS A 253 4.44 -25.13 2.70
N VAL A 254 3.68 -24.25 2.04
CA VAL A 254 4.15 -22.92 1.62
C VAL A 254 4.68 -22.12 2.83
N ASP A 255 5.88 -21.56 2.67
CA ASP A 255 6.51 -20.65 3.64
C ASP A 255 6.01 -19.23 3.36
N ILE A 256 4.93 -18.87 4.05
CA ILE A 256 4.38 -17.51 4.09
C ILE A 256 5.29 -16.68 5.00
N ARG A 257 6.14 -15.82 4.42
CA ARG A 257 7.24 -15.17 5.12
C ARG A 257 6.99 -13.67 5.31
N PRO A 258 6.59 -13.20 6.50
CA PRO A 258 6.38 -11.77 6.74
C PRO A 258 7.67 -10.97 6.61
N ILE A 259 7.63 -9.88 5.86
CA ILE A 259 8.73 -8.91 5.74
C ILE A 259 8.44 -7.74 6.67
N ALA A 260 9.00 -7.81 7.89
CA ALA A 260 8.87 -6.74 8.88
C ALA A 260 10.02 -5.74 8.77
N ALA A 261 9.77 -4.47 9.10
CA ALA A 261 10.81 -3.46 9.29
C ALA A 261 11.82 -3.93 10.35
N ARG A 262 13.12 -3.68 10.13
CA ARG A 262 14.13 -4.00 11.14
C ARG A 262 13.92 -3.08 12.34
N ALA A 263 13.64 -3.64 13.51
CA ALA A 263 13.63 -2.86 14.74
C ALA A 263 15.06 -2.33 14.98
N PRO A 264 15.23 -1.03 15.32
CA PRO A 264 16.53 -0.51 15.73
C PRO A 264 17.03 -1.32 16.93
N LEU A 265 18.32 -1.63 16.96
CA LEU A 265 18.95 -2.44 18.01
C LEU A 265 18.69 -1.87 19.42
N LEU A 266 18.54 -0.54 19.52
CA LEU A 266 18.23 0.16 20.78
C LEU A 266 16.87 -0.24 21.38
N ARG A 267 15.85 -0.53 20.56
CA ARG A 267 14.53 -0.98 21.02
C ARG A 267 14.57 -2.40 21.61
N ARG A 268 15.58 -3.20 21.25
CA ARG A 268 15.84 -4.51 21.85
C ARG A 268 16.57 -4.42 23.19
N LEU A 269 17.36 -3.36 23.40
CA LEU A 269 18.09 -3.12 24.64
C LEU A 269 17.24 -2.38 25.69
N SER A 270 16.28 -1.56 25.27
CA SER A 270 15.37 -0.83 26.18
C SER A 270 14.19 -1.65 26.71
N GLY A 271 14.10 -2.95 26.36
CA GLY A 271 13.02 -3.84 26.79
C GLY A 271 13.13 -4.36 28.24
N ARG A 272 14.05 -3.81 29.04
CA ARG A 272 14.23 -4.18 30.45
C ARG A 272 14.85 -3.01 31.22
N GLY A 273 14.02 -2.06 31.63
CA GLY A 273 14.45 -0.92 32.43
C GLY A 273 13.29 0.03 32.69
N GLU A 274 12.65 -0.13 33.85
CA GLU A 274 11.80 0.88 34.45
C GLU A 274 12.59 2.19 34.59
N GLY A 275 12.00 3.31 34.17
CA GLY A 275 12.44 4.65 34.53
C GLY A 275 13.13 5.44 33.42
N VAL A 276 12.34 6.23 32.67
CA VAL A 276 12.84 7.45 32.02
C VAL A 276 11.76 8.55 32.00
N GLY A 277 11.91 9.53 32.89
CA GLY A 277 11.69 10.98 32.66
C GLY A 277 10.32 11.50 32.20
N ALA A 278 9.54 12.05 33.14
CA ALA A 278 8.23 12.69 32.95
C ALA A 278 8.22 14.03 32.16
N GLY A 279 9.32 14.46 31.55
CA GLY A 279 9.43 15.78 30.89
C GLY A 279 9.26 15.80 29.37
N VAL A 280 9.42 14.66 28.70
CA VAL A 280 9.40 14.56 27.21
C VAL A 280 8.09 13.94 26.68
N PHE A 281 7.22 13.48 27.59
CA PHE A 281 5.97 12.79 27.25
C PHE A 281 4.83 13.73 26.81
N GLY A 282 4.82 15.00 27.21
CA GLY A 282 3.66 15.88 27.00
C GLY A 282 3.32 16.16 25.54
N ALA A 283 4.32 16.51 24.72
CA ALA A 283 4.12 16.80 23.29
C ALA A 283 3.89 15.53 22.47
N GLY A 284 4.68 14.47 22.74
CA GLY A 284 4.56 13.20 22.01
C GLY A 284 3.23 12.48 22.23
N LEU A 285 2.65 12.57 23.42
CA LEU A 285 1.32 11.99 23.71
C LEU A 285 0.20 12.78 23.05
N ALA A 286 0.31 14.11 22.96
CA ALA A 286 -0.68 14.95 22.29
C ALA A 286 -0.70 14.68 20.78
N ASP A 287 0.49 14.63 20.15
CA ASP A 287 0.62 14.30 18.73
C ASP A 287 0.13 12.87 18.42
N GLU A 288 0.39 11.92 19.31
CA GLU A 288 -0.09 10.54 19.17
C GLU A 288 -1.62 10.44 19.32
N ALA A 289 -2.20 11.17 20.27
CA ALA A 289 -3.65 11.25 20.44
C ALA A 289 -4.32 11.88 19.22
N LEU A 290 -3.76 12.95 18.67
CA LEU A 290 -4.26 13.60 17.46
C LEU A 290 -4.19 12.65 16.26
N ALA A 291 -3.05 12.00 16.04
CA ALA A 291 -2.89 11.01 14.98
C ALA A 291 -3.86 9.82 15.11
N ALA A 292 -4.16 9.39 16.34
CA ALA A 292 -5.15 8.34 16.59
C ALA A 292 -6.58 8.80 16.28
N LEU A 293 -6.93 10.05 16.59
CA LEU A 293 -8.23 10.64 16.24
C LEU A 293 -8.40 10.80 14.73
N GLU A 294 -7.38 11.30 14.03
CA GLU A 294 -7.37 11.42 12.57
C GLU A 294 -7.53 10.04 11.91
N ALA A 295 -6.77 9.05 12.37
CA ALA A 295 -6.90 7.69 11.87
C ALA A 295 -8.33 7.18 12.09
N ARG A 296 -8.87 7.29 13.32
CA ARG A 296 -10.24 6.85 13.63
C ARG A 296 -11.28 7.55 12.73
N ALA A 297 -11.12 8.84 12.46
CA ALA A 297 -12.03 9.57 11.58
C ALA A 297 -11.98 9.08 10.13
N LEU A 298 -10.81 8.66 9.64
CA LEU A 298 -10.67 8.06 8.32
C LEU A 298 -11.33 6.67 8.24
N TRP A 299 -11.13 5.84 9.27
CA TRP A 299 -11.70 4.49 9.35
C TRP A 299 -13.23 4.50 9.57
N SER A 300 -13.75 5.46 10.33
CA SER A 300 -15.18 5.52 10.66
C SER A 300 -16.07 5.73 9.43
N ARG A 301 -15.51 6.27 8.33
CA ARG A 301 -16.22 6.42 7.05
C ARG A 301 -16.61 5.07 6.43
N PHE A 302 -15.93 4.00 6.83
CA PHE A 302 -16.17 2.62 6.40
C PHE A 302 -16.79 1.75 7.50
N GLY A 303 -17.24 2.35 8.61
CA GLY A 303 -17.84 1.64 9.73
C GLY A 303 -16.85 0.95 10.67
N LEU A 304 -15.58 1.38 10.68
CA LEU A 304 -14.48 0.80 11.46
C LEU A 304 -13.91 1.78 12.49
#